data_AF-A0A4S3JP11-F1
#
_entry.id   AF-A0A4S3JP11-F1
#
_cell.length_a   1.000
_cell.length_b   1.000
_cell.length_c   1.000
_cell.angle_alpha   90.00
_cell.angle_beta   90.00
_cell.angle_gamma   90.00
#
_symmetry.space_group_name_H-M   'P 1'
#
loop_
_entity.id
_entity.type
_entity.pdbx_description
1 polymer ?
#
loop_
_entity_poly.entity_id
_entity_poly.type
_entity_poly.pdbx_seq_one_letter_code
_entity_poly.pdbx_strand_id
1 'polypeptide(L)'
;MLLAKDNATPLEALKLLGWWPIGFIEVVRALALTAILFTGPLFERGIAEGEWRDWARGRRVSETLRGWIGWRNYVAVSQIPRSRTDAVSTNGEMQGPITEEIMFRSAIVPLHLLAKVSPGHIVFMAPLYFGIAHVHHFYEFRLTHPDTSVIAALFRSVFQFTYTTIFGWYATFLYLRTGSILAAILAHTFCNWCGLPRLWGRVEAGVPLGPPLAKGKEDPDGYPVYEHSQLGISWSIAYYTFLVVGAISFYCALWPLTDSPNALDNFAAK
;
A
#
# COMPACT_ATOMS: atom_id res chain seq x y z
N MET A 1 23.41 10.42 15.81
CA MET A 1 22.63 11.51 16.46
C MET A 1 21.87 11.01 17.68
N LEU A 2 21.03 9.97 17.57
CA LEU A 2 20.31 9.32 18.70
C LEU A 2 21.22 8.85 19.85
N LEU A 3 22.31 8.14 19.52
CA LEU A 3 23.25 7.61 20.53
C LEU A 3 24.09 8.68 21.25
N ALA A 4 24.17 9.89 20.69
CA ALA A 4 25.10 10.91 21.16
C ALA A 4 24.47 11.92 22.13
N LYS A 5 23.13 11.99 22.22
CA LYS A 5 22.44 13.05 22.96
C LYS A 5 21.89 12.62 24.33
N ASP A 6 21.61 11.33 24.54
CA ASP A 6 20.86 10.87 25.72
C ASP A 6 21.47 9.68 26.50
N ASN A 7 22.72 9.25 26.25
CA ASN A 7 23.25 7.98 26.78
C ASN A 7 22.35 6.76 26.45
N ALA A 8 21.51 6.89 25.41
CA ALA A 8 20.59 5.84 25.00
C ALA A 8 21.37 4.61 24.54
N THR A 9 21.01 3.46 25.09
CA THR A 9 21.58 2.18 24.68
C THR A 9 21.23 1.91 23.21
N PRO A 10 22.07 1.17 22.46
CA PRO A 10 21.75 0.77 21.08
C PRO A 10 20.39 0.08 20.95
N LEU A 11 19.96 -0.63 22.00
CA LEU A 11 18.67 -1.29 22.07
C LEU A 11 17.50 -0.30 22.13
N GLU A 12 17.61 0.77 22.90
CA GLU A 12 16.59 1.83 22.96
C GLU A 12 16.50 2.58 21.64
N ALA A 13 17.63 2.82 20.97
CA ALA A 13 17.64 3.37 19.62
C ALA A 13 16.92 2.42 18.64
N LEU A 14 17.20 1.12 18.65
CA LEU A 14 16.51 0.15 17.79
C LEU A 14 15.02 0.04 18.08
N LYS A 15 14.62 0.16 19.36
CA LYS A 15 13.21 0.25 19.76
C LYS A 15 12.53 1.48 19.19
N LEU A 16 13.13 2.65 19.36
CA LEU A 16 12.57 3.90 18.85
C LEU A 16 12.47 3.90 17.32
N LEU A 17 13.45 3.29 16.64
CA LEU A 17 13.42 3.13 15.18
C LEU A 17 12.42 2.06 14.71
N GLY A 18 11.88 1.24 15.61
CA GLY A 18 10.88 0.21 15.36
C GLY A 18 11.42 -1.09 14.76
N TRP A 19 12.74 -1.31 14.86
CA TRP A 19 13.41 -2.54 14.42
C TRP A 19 13.41 -3.64 15.48
N TRP A 20 13.22 -3.27 16.74
CA TRP A 20 13.21 -4.21 17.86
C TRP A 20 12.12 -3.86 18.89
N PRO A 21 11.38 -4.84 19.44
CA PRO A 21 11.34 -6.25 19.04
C PRO A 21 10.65 -6.44 17.68
N ILE A 22 10.96 -7.53 16.99
CA ILE A 22 10.27 -7.92 15.76
C ILE A 22 8.91 -8.52 16.15
N GLY A 23 7.93 -7.65 16.34
CA GLY A 23 6.58 -8.01 16.75
C GLY A 23 5.80 -8.76 15.67
N PHE A 24 6.00 -10.09 15.56
CA PHE A 24 5.29 -10.91 14.58
C PHE A 24 3.77 -10.88 14.77
N ILE A 25 3.32 -10.85 16.03
CA ILE A 25 1.89 -10.77 16.36
C ILE A 25 1.33 -9.42 15.90
N GLU A 26 2.07 -8.34 16.12
CA GLU A 26 1.73 -7.00 15.67
C GLU A 26 1.62 -6.92 14.16
N VAL A 27 2.55 -7.56 13.43
CA VAL A 27 2.49 -7.69 11.97
C VAL A 27 1.21 -8.40 11.54
N VAL A 28 0.89 -9.55 12.14
CA VAL A 28 -0.31 -10.31 11.79
C VAL A 28 -1.58 -9.51 12.09
N ARG A 29 -1.66 -8.83 13.25
CA ARG A 29 -2.80 -8.00 13.62
C ARG A 29 -2.94 -6.78 12.71
N ALA A 30 -1.83 -6.14 12.34
CA ALA A 30 -1.79 -5.03 11.39
C ALA A 30 -2.29 -5.44 10.01
N LEU A 31 -1.84 -6.60 9.53
CA LEU A 31 -2.29 -7.16 8.26
C LEU A 31 -3.77 -7.55 8.31
N ALA A 32 -4.23 -8.16 9.42
CA ALA A 32 -5.64 -8.48 9.61
C ALA A 32 -6.51 -7.22 9.63
N LEU A 33 -6.07 -6.16 10.33
CA LEU A 33 -6.76 -4.88 10.36
C LEU A 33 -6.84 -4.25 8.96
N THR A 34 -5.73 -4.26 8.22
CA THR A 34 -5.72 -3.78 6.83
C THR A 34 -6.62 -4.65 5.94
N ALA A 35 -6.60 -5.98 6.09
CA ALA A 35 -7.48 -6.87 5.33
C ALA A 35 -8.97 -6.61 5.62
N ILE A 36 -9.34 -6.31 6.87
CA ILE A 36 -10.71 -5.91 7.23
C ILE A 36 -11.13 -4.64 6.48
N LEU A 37 -10.25 -3.63 6.43
CA LEU A 37 -10.52 -2.40 5.66
C LEU A 37 -10.72 -2.68 4.17
N PHE A 38 -9.94 -3.61 3.60
CA PHE A 38 -9.97 -3.98 2.19
C PHE A 38 -10.89 -5.19 1.90
N THR A 39 -11.87 -5.49 2.76
CA THR A 39 -12.78 -6.64 2.56
C THR A 39 -13.54 -6.56 1.23
N GLY A 40 -13.93 -5.37 0.78
CA GLY A 40 -14.56 -5.17 -0.54
C GLY A 40 -13.64 -5.60 -1.70
N PRO A 41 -12.45 -5.00 -1.87
CA PRO A 41 -11.47 -5.44 -2.86
C PRO A 41 -11.09 -6.92 -2.76
N LEU A 42 -10.98 -7.47 -1.54
CA LEU A 42 -10.73 -8.90 -1.34
C LEU A 42 -11.89 -9.78 -1.84
N PHE A 43 -13.13 -9.36 -1.62
CA PHE A 43 -14.33 -10.03 -2.15
C PHE A 43 -14.35 -10.00 -3.67
N GLU A 44 -14.08 -8.84 -4.27
CA GLU A 44 -14.01 -8.68 -5.73
C GLU A 44 -12.99 -9.63 -6.34
N ARG A 45 -11.74 -9.61 -5.87
CA ARG A 45 -10.67 -10.43 -6.44
C ARG A 45 -10.82 -11.91 -6.10
N GLY A 46 -11.16 -12.23 -4.85
CA GLY A 46 -11.27 -13.60 -4.39
C GLY A 46 -12.46 -14.33 -5.00
N ILE A 47 -13.64 -13.71 -4.97
CA ILE A 47 -14.90 -14.36 -5.30
C ILE A 47 -15.41 -13.95 -6.69
N ALA A 48 -15.37 -12.66 -7.04
CA ALA A 48 -15.89 -12.22 -8.34
C ALA A 48 -14.94 -12.61 -9.49
N GLU A 49 -13.62 -12.41 -9.32
CA GLU A 49 -12.60 -12.81 -10.32
C GLU A 49 -12.19 -14.29 -10.19
N GLY A 50 -12.67 -15.00 -9.16
CA GLY A 50 -12.41 -16.43 -8.96
C GLY A 50 -10.99 -16.77 -8.51
N GLU A 51 -10.18 -15.77 -8.12
CA GLU A 51 -8.77 -15.95 -7.75
C GLU A 51 -8.57 -16.75 -6.45
N TRP A 52 -9.63 -16.95 -5.66
CA TRP A 52 -9.60 -17.74 -4.42
C TRP A 52 -9.00 -19.14 -4.63
N ARG A 53 -9.26 -19.78 -5.78
CA ARG A 53 -8.74 -21.12 -6.10
C ARG A 53 -7.23 -21.13 -6.32
N ASP A 54 -6.68 -20.02 -6.83
CA ASP A 54 -5.25 -19.86 -7.08
C ASP A 54 -4.48 -19.44 -5.83
N TRP A 55 -5.12 -18.64 -4.96
CA TRP A 55 -4.59 -18.32 -3.63
C TRP A 55 -4.51 -19.58 -2.76
N ALA A 56 -5.57 -20.39 -2.74
CA ALA A 56 -5.60 -21.65 -1.99
C ALA A 56 -4.55 -22.67 -2.48
N ARG A 57 -4.14 -22.61 -3.74
CA ARG A 57 -3.05 -23.43 -4.32
C ARG A 57 -1.67 -22.80 -4.18
N GLY A 58 -1.56 -21.57 -3.67
CA GLY A 58 -0.30 -20.84 -3.48
C GLY A 58 0.45 -20.47 -4.77
N ARG A 59 -0.06 -20.81 -5.97
CA ARG A 59 0.64 -20.63 -7.25
C ARG A 59 0.92 -19.16 -7.53
N ARG A 60 -0.09 -18.30 -7.42
CA ARG A 60 0.04 -16.87 -7.79
C ARG A 60 0.89 -16.07 -6.81
N VAL A 61 0.80 -16.34 -5.52
CA VAL A 61 1.69 -15.72 -4.51
C VAL A 61 3.13 -16.19 -4.75
N SER A 62 3.34 -17.47 -5.07
CA SER A 62 4.67 -17.99 -5.39
C SER A 62 5.23 -17.45 -6.71
N GLU A 63 4.41 -17.28 -7.75
CA GLU A 63 4.82 -16.75 -9.06
C GLU A 63 5.08 -15.24 -9.00
N THR A 64 4.28 -14.50 -8.23
CA THR A 64 4.46 -13.06 -8.01
C THR A 64 5.71 -12.79 -7.16
N LEU A 65 5.98 -13.60 -6.13
CA LEU A 65 7.19 -13.48 -5.31
C LEU A 65 8.45 -14.00 -6.02
N ARG A 66 8.33 -14.98 -6.93
CA ARG A 66 9.45 -15.51 -7.73
C ARG A 66 9.74 -14.71 -9.00
N GLY A 67 8.77 -13.94 -9.49
CA GLY A 67 8.94 -13.05 -10.63
C GLY A 67 9.70 -11.79 -10.23
N TRP A 68 10.78 -11.48 -10.94
CA TRP A 68 11.58 -10.26 -10.73
C TRP A 68 10.73 -8.97 -10.75
N ILE A 69 9.63 -8.94 -11.53
CA ILE A 69 8.68 -7.82 -11.57
C ILE A 69 7.88 -7.68 -10.27
N GLY A 70 7.44 -8.79 -9.66
CA GLY A 70 6.70 -8.73 -8.40
C GLY A 70 7.64 -8.36 -7.25
N TRP A 71 8.80 -8.99 -7.15
CA TRP A 71 9.83 -8.59 -6.18
C TRP A 71 10.18 -7.10 -6.28
N ARG A 72 10.35 -6.57 -7.50
CA ARG A 72 10.62 -5.14 -7.75
C ARG A 72 9.47 -4.22 -7.33
N ASN A 73 8.22 -4.64 -7.50
CA ASN A 73 7.06 -3.83 -7.11
C ASN A 73 6.75 -3.91 -5.60
N TYR A 74 7.14 -4.99 -4.91
CA TYR A 74 6.75 -5.26 -3.52
C TYR A 74 7.88 -5.12 -2.49
N VAL A 75 9.16 -5.26 -2.89
CA VAL A 75 10.30 -5.38 -1.96
C VAL A 75 11.45 -4.42 -2.25
N ALA A 76 11.86 -4.23 -3.50
CA ALA A 76 13.11 -3.54 -3.80
C ALA A 76 12.95 -2.26 -4.63
N VAL A 77 13.41 -1.15 -4.08
CA VAL A 77 13.89 0.00 -4.85
C VAL A 77 14.98 -0.48 -5.81
N SER A 78 14.73 -0.34 -7.11
CA SER A 78 15.63 0.32 -8.07
C SER A 78 15.27 -0.05 -9.50
N GLN A 79 15.35 0.96 -10.37
CA GLN A 79 15.33 0.84 -11.82
C GLN A 79 16.35 -0.20 -12.31
N ILE A 80 15.92 -1.07 -13.21
CA ILE A 80 16.84 -1.67 -14.19
C ILE A 80 16.27 -1.35 -15.58
N PRO A 81 16.92 -0.46 -16.35
CA PRO A 81 16.52 -0.15 -17.72
C PRO A 81 16.58 -1.42 -18.58
N ARG A 82 15.52 -1.69 -19.33
CA ARG A 82 15.44 -2.86 -20.24
C ARG A 82 16.20 -2.62 -21.54
N SER A 83 16.57 -1.37 -21.86
CA SER A 83 17.39 -1.02 -23.02
C SER A 83 18.16 0.29 -22.83
N ARG A 84 19.27 0.44 -23.56
CA ARG A 84 20.18 1.61 -23.55
C ARG A 84 19.54 2.89 -24.12
N THR A 85 18.42 2.75 -24.83
CA THR A 85 17.64 3.85 -25.44
C THR A 85 16.54 4.40 -24.53
N ASP A 86 16.19 3.70 -23.45
CA ASP A 86 15.20 4.17 -22.45
C ASP A 86 15.85 5.04 -21.34
N ALA A 87 17.16 5.25 -21.41
CA ALA A 87 17.96 5.94 -20.39
C ALA A 87 17.81 7.47 -20.39
N VAL A 88 17.09 8.06 -21.34
CA VAL A 88 17.00 9.53 -21.50
C VAL A 88 15.71 10.12 -20.93
N SER A 89 14.72 9.31 -20.53
CA SER A 89 13.47 9.78 -19.90
C SER A 89 13.03 8.91 -18.71
N THR A 90 13.95 8.63 -17.79
CA THR A 90 13.61 7.93 -16.52
C THR A 90 14.39 8.50 -15.35
N ASN A 91 14.09 9.75 -14.96
CA ASN A 91 14.55 10.35 -13.69
C ASN A 91 13.53 10.19 -12.54
N GLY A 92 12.45 9.43 -12.75
CA GLY A 92 11.46 9.13 -11.72
C GLY A 92 11.90 7.94 -10.86
N GLU A 93 12.70 8.21 -9.83
CA GLU A 93 13.04 7.27 -8.76
C GLU A 93 11.77 6.89 -7.98
N MET A 94 11.02 5.87 -8.44
CA MET A 94 9.88 5.33 -7.71
C MET A 94 10.41 4.46 -6.57
N GLN A 95 10.51 5.09 -5.39
CA GLN A 95 10.90 4.45 -4.15
C GLN A 95 9.86 3.39 -3.76
N GLY A 96 10.31 2.20 -3.39
CA GLY A 96 9.44 1.08 -3.05
C GLY A 96 8.88 1.25 -1.64
N PRO A 97 7.82 0.50 -1.27
CA PRO A 97 7.17 0.60 0.03
C PRO A 97 8.16 0.55 1.21
N ILE A 98 9.22 -0.27 1.08
CA ILE A 98 10.24 -0.43 2.12
C ILE A 98 11.01 0.87 2.38
N THR A 99 11.52 1.52 1.34
CA THR A 99 12.34 2.73 1.52
C THR A 99 11.52 3.91 1.98
N GLU A 100 10.28 4.03 1.50
CA GLU A 100 9.35 5.05 1.97
C GLU A 100 9.07 4.85 3.46
N GLU A 101 8.67 3.64 3.89
CA GLU A 101 8.42 3.37 5.29
C GLU A 101 9.66 3.60 6.18
N ILE A 102 10.86 3.21 5.73
CA ILE A 102 12.10 3.48 6.50
C ILE A 102 12.35 4.98 6.64
N MET A 103 12.24 5.75 5.56
CA MET A 103 12.50 7.19 5.59
C MET A 103 11.48 7.90 6.49
N PHE A 104 10.18 7.62 6.33
CA PHE A 104 9.15 8.32 7.08
C PHE A 104 9.03 7.81 8.53
N ARG A 105 9.09 6.50 8.77
CA ARG A 105 8.77 5.92 10.08
C ARG A 105 10.01 5.67 10.91
N SER A 106 11.14 5.25 10.34
CA SER A 106 12.37 5.10 11.12
C SER A 106 13.23 6.36 11.17
N ALA A 107 13.06 7.35 10.29
CA ALA A 107 13.84 8.60 10.37
C ALA A 107 13.02 9.79 10.90
N ILE A 108 11.88 10.11 10.28
CA ILE A 108 11.13 11.33 10.60
C ILE A 108 10.34 11.20 11.92
N VAL A 109 9.60 10.09 12.12
CA VAL A 109 8.76 9.91 13.31
C VAL A 109 9.58 9.89 14.63
N PRO A 110 10.71 9.16 14.75
CA PRO A 110 11.56 9.18 15.94
C PRO A 110 12.04 10.57 16.32
N LEU A 111 12.38 11.42 15.34
CA LEU A 111 12.78 12.80 15.61
C LEU A 111 11.65 13.62 16.25
N HIS A 112 10.40 13.40 15.83
CA HIS A 112 9.25 14.05 16.44
C HIS A 112 8.97 13.53 17.86
N LEU A 113 9.16 12.21 18.08
CA LEU A 113 9.07 11.62 19.42
C LEU A 113 10.12 12.19 20.37
N LEU A 114 11.38 12.34 19.92
CA LEU A 114 12.45 12.98 20.69
C LEU A 114 12.15 14.47 20.97
N ALA A 115 11.48 15.14 20.03
CA ALA A 115 11.01 16.52 20.20
C ALA A 115 9.78 16.63 21.13
N LYS A 116 9.31 15.52 21.71
CA LYS A 116 8.16 15.45 22.62
C LYS A 116 6.87 15.98 21.99
N VAL A 117 6.72 15.83 20.69
CA VAL A 117 5.48 16.15 19.97
C VAL A 117 4.44 15.09 20.32
N SER A 118 3.20 15.50 20.61
CA SER A 118 2.14 14.55 20.96
C SER A 118 1.85 13.58 19.79
N PRO A 119 1.54 12.30 20.04
CA PRO A 119 1.36 11.30 19.00
C PRO A 119 0.26 11.63 18.00
N GLY A 120 -0.83 12.29 18.41
CA GLY A 120 -1.86 12.77 17.48
C GLY A 120 -1.34 13.79 16.45
N HIS A 121 -0.49 14.73 16.89
CA HIS A 121 0.17 15.66 15.97
C HIS A 121 1.19 14.98 15.06
N ILE A 122 1.91 13.96 15.55
CA ILE A 122 2.84 13.17 14.72
C ILE A 122 2.09 12.44 13.62
N VAL A 123 0.97 11.77 13.96
CA VAL A 123 0.10 11.09 12.98
C VAL A 123 -0.37 12.06 11.92
N PHE A 124 -0.75 13.28 12.29
CA PHE A 124 -1.25 14.27 11.34
C PHE A 124 -0.15 14.88 10.47
N MET A 125 0.97 15.32 11.06
CA MET A 125 1.99 16.12 10.39
C MET A 125 3.01 15.30 9.58
N ALA A 126 3.50 14.18 10.12
CA ALA A 126 4.58 13.43 9.46
C ALA A 126 4.19 12.96 8.04
N PRO A 127 2.95 12.49 7.80
CA PRO A 127 2.48 12.11 6.46
C PRO A 127 2.26 13.27 5.49
N LEU A 128 2.12 14.51 5.96
CA LEU A 128 1.99 15.66 5.06
C LEU A 128 3.29 15.91 4.29
N TYR A 129 4.46 15.71 4.93
CA TYR A 129 5.74 15.76 4.24
C TYR A 129 5.83 14.72 3.11
N PHE A 130 5.28 13.51 3.35
CA PHE A 130 5.19 12.45 2.36
C PHE A 130 4.25 12.80 1.21
N GLY A 131 3.07 13.33 1.51
CA GLY A 131 2.11 13.80 0.49
C GLY A 131 2.70 14.89 -0.38
N ILE A 132 3.38 15.89 0.20
CA ILE A 132 4.00 17.00 -0.54
C ILE A 132 5.09 16.49 -1.48
N ALA A 133 5.89 15.50 -1.08
CA ALA A 133 6.89 14.89 -1.96
C ALA A 133 6.28 14.33 -3.25
N HIS A 134 5.03 13.85 -3.20
CA HIS A 134 4.32 13.37 -4.38
C HIS A 134 3.79 14.48 -5.29
N VAL A 135 3.63 15.71 -4.79
CA VAL A 135 3.28 16.87 -5.62
C VAL A 135 4.40 17.16 -6.63
N HIS A 136 5.65 16.79 -6.33
CA HIS A 136 6.75 16.87 -7.28
C HIS A 136 6.49 16.04 -8.56
N HIS A 137 5.80 14.89 -8.46
CA HIS A 137 5.43 14.11 -9.66
C HIS A 137 4.40 14.81 -10.54
N PHE A 138 3.53 15.65 -9.97
CA PHE A 138 2.63 16.48 -10.78
C PHE A 138 3.42 17.51 -11.59
N TYR A 139 4.44 18.10 -10.98
CA TYR A 139 5.34 19.02 -11.66
C TYR A 139 6.10 18.32 -12.79
N GLU A 140 6.68 17.14 -12.54
CA GLU A 140 7.39 16.34 -13.54
C GLU A 140 6.46 15.84 -14.66
N PHE A 141 5.24 15.40 -14.33
CA PHE A 141 4.24 14.96 -15.29
C PHE A 141 3.81 16.09 -16.23
N ARG A 142 3.67 17.33 -15.71
CA ARG A 142 3.35 18.51 -16.52
C ARG A 142 4.49 18.92 -17.46
N LEU A 143 5.74 18.73 -17.04
CA LEU A 143 6.91 19.01 -17.89
C LEU A 143 7.07 17.99 -19.02
N THR A 144 6.72 16.73 -18.77
CA THR A 144 6.89 15.62 -19.73
C THR A 144 5.68 15.41 -20.65
N HIS A 145 4.48 15.88 -20.26
CA HIS A 145 3.25 15.73 -21.03
C HIS A 145 2.51 17.08 -21.17
N PRO A 146 3.03 18.03 -21.96
CA PRO A 146 2.46 19.36 -22.12
C PRO A 146 1.03 19.35 -22.69
N ASP A 147 0.70 18.34 -23.50
CA ASP A 147 -0.59 18.20 -24.20
C ASP A 147 -1.71 17.59 -23.34
N THR A 148 -1.41 17.07 -22.15
CA THR A 148 -2.44 16.58 -21.22
C THR A 148 -3.20 17.73 -20.58
N SER A 149 -4.53 17.59 -20.49
CA SER A 149 -5.36 18.60 -19.84
C SER A 149 -4.89 18.87 -18.41
N VAL A 150 -4.67 20.15 -18.08
CA VAL A 150 -4.24 20.61 -16.76
C VAL A 150 -5.17 20.10 -15.67
N ILE A 151 -6.47 20.08 -15.98
CA ILE A 151 -7.52 19.64 -15.08
C ILE A 151 -7.37 18.15 -14.75
N ALA A 152 -7.16 17.27 -15.74
CA ALA A 152 -6.98 15.83 -15.47
C ALA A 152 -5.68 15.53 -14.71
N ALA A 153 -4.59 16.22 -15.05
CA ALA A 153 -3.33 16.10 -14.31
C ALA A 153 -3.48 16.58 -12.85
N LEU A 154 -4.23 17.67 -12.63
CA LEU A 154 -4.51 18.20 -11.31
C LEU A 154 -5.37 17.23 -10.49
N PHE A 155 -6.46 16.70 -11.06
CA PHE A 155 -7.31 15.71 -10.39
C PHE A 155 -6.52 14.47 -9.98
N ARG A 156 -5.66 13.95 -10.87
CA ARG A 156 -4.78 12.82 -10.56
C ARG A 156 -3.85 13.15 -9.38
N SER A 157 -3.24 14.33 -9.39
CA SER A 157 -2.33 14.79 -8.33
C SER A 157 -3.04 14.93 -6.99
N VAL A 158 -4.20 15.61 -6.97
CA VAL A 158 -4.99 15.80 -5.75
C VAL A 158 -5.43 14.46 -5.19
N PHE A 159 -5.93 13.56 -6.05
CA PHE A 159 -6.37 12.24 -5.62
C PHE A 159 -5.21 11.39 -5.08
N GLN A 160 -4.06 11.41 -5.76
CA GLN A 160 -2.85 10.74 -5.29
C GLN A 160 -2.39 11.32 -3.95
N PHE A 161 -2.32 12.64 -3.81
CA PHE A 161 -1.96 13.33 -2.57
C PHE A 161 -2.90 13.00 -1.41
N THR A 162 -4.21 13.05 -1.64
CA THR A 162 -5.21 12.74 -0.61
C THR A 162 -5.08 11.28 -0.17
N TYR A 163 -4.97 10.36 -1.12
CA TYR A 163 -4.84 8.94 -0.81
C TYR A 163 -3.55 8.63 -0.05
N THR A 164 -2.40 9.15 -0.50
CA THR A 164 -1.11 8.93 0.16
C THR A 164 -1.05 9.58 1.53
N THR A 165 -1.72 10.71 1.73
CA THR A 165 -1.84 11.37 3.05
C THR A 165 -2.67 10.52 4.01
N ILE A 166 -3.85 10.06 3.60
CA ILE A 166 -4.73 9.21 4.43
C ILE A 166 -4.03 7.90 4.78
N PHE A 167 -3.43 7.24 3.79
CA PHE A 167 -2.64 6.04 4.03
C PHE A 167 -1.47 6.33 4.99
N GLY A 168 -0.81 7.47 4.81
CA GLY A 168 0.29 7.85 5.66
C GLY A 168 -0.13 8.08 7.12
N TRP A 169 -1.30 8.67 7.36
CA TRP A 169 -1.90 8.77 8.70
C TRP A 169 -2.11 7.38 9.32
N TYR A 170 -2.69 6.45 8.56
CA TYR A 170 -2.89 5.08 9.01
C TYR A 170 -1.58 4.36 9.34
N ALA A 171 -0.58 4.41 8.46
CA ALA A 171 0.70 3.76 8.67
C ALA A 171 1.49 4.37 9.84
N THR A 172 1.42 5.70 10.05
CA THR A 172 2.04 6.34 11.21
C THR A 172 1.31 6.00 12.50
N PHE A 173 -0.02 5.95 12.51
CA PHE A 173 -0.80 5.47 13.65
C PHE A 173 -0.41 4.02 14.02
N LEU A 174 -0.36 3.14 13.02
CA LEU A 174 0.02 1.75 13.19
C LEU A 174 1.44 1.61 13.76
N TYR A 175 2.39 2.40 13.23
CA TYR A 175 3.77 2.41 13.69
C TYR A 175 3.89 2.87 15.16
N LEU A 176 3.20 3.95 15.55
CA LEU A 176 3.23 4.43 16.93
C LEU A 176 2.60 3.44 17.91
N ARG A 177 1.53 2.75 17.50
CA ARG A 177 0.82 1.77 18.33
C ARG A 177 1.53 0.42 18.43
N THR A 178 2.22 -0.03 17.38
CA THR A 178 2.86 -1.35 17.34
C THR A 178 4.36 -1.31 17.58
N GLY A 179 5.01 -0.16 17.38
CA GLY A 179 6.47 -0.03 17.39
C GLY A 179 7.18 -0.89 16.35
N SER A 180 6.48 -1.29 15.28
CA SER A 180 7.02 -2.20 14.28
C SER A 180 7.04 -1.55 12.90
N ILE A 181 8.25 -1.29 12.36
CA ILE A 181 8.38 -0.86 10.98
C ILE A 181 7.93 -1.94 10.00
N LEU A 182 8.16 -3.22 10.33
CA LEU A 182 7.75 -4.34 9.49
C LEU A 182 6.23 -4.41 9.33
N ALA A 183 5.47 -4.09 10.38
CA ALA A 183 4.01 -4.00 10.31
C ALA A 183 3.57 -2.91 9.32
N ALA A 184 4.20 -1.74 9.36
CA ALA A 184 3.91 -0.64 8.43
C ALA A 184 4.29 -0.98 6.99
N ILE A 185 5.47 -1.58 6.76
CA ILE A 185 5.92 -2.05 5.43
C ILE A 185 4.92 -3.04 4.85
N LEU A 186 4.55 -4.07 5.60
CA LEU A 186 3.66 -5.10 5.09
C LEU A 186 2.24 -4.59 4.88
N ALA A 187 1.75 -3.69 5.73
CA ALA A 187 0.49 -3.00 5.51
C ALA A 187 0.53 -2.15 4.22
N HIS A 188 1.62 -1.42 3.98
CA HIS A 188 1.83 -0.66 2.76
C HIS A 188 1.83 -1.56 1.52
N THR A 189 2.68 -2.60 1.52
CA THR A 189 2.76 -3.57 0.43
C THR A 189 1.39 -4.21 0.17
N PHE A 190 0.62 -4.51 1.21
CA PHE A 190 -0.72 -5.05 1.09
C PHE A 190 -1.72 -4.05 0.47
N CYS A 191 -1.72 -2.79 0.92
CA CYS A 191 -2.54 -1.75 0.31
C CYS A 191 -2.23 -1.56 -1.19
N ASN A 192 -0.95 -1.59 -1.55
CA ASN A 192 -0.52 -1.47 -2.95
C ASN A 192 -0.94 -2.69 -3.78
N TRP A 193 -0.91 -3.89 -3.17
CA TRP A 193 -1.40 -5.11 -3.81
C TRP A 193 -2.92 -5.08 -4.03
N CYS A 194 -3.69 -4.68 -3.02
CA CYS A 194 -5.14 -4.56 -3.13
C CYS A 194 -5.53 -3.49 -4.14
N GLY A 195 -4.80 -2.37 -4.19
CA GLY A 195 -5.16 -1.20 -4.97
C GLY A 195 -6.35 -0.45 -4.36
N LEU A 196 -6.82 0.57 -5.05
CA LEU A 196 -7.93 1.39 -4.55
C LEU A 196 -9.26 0.65 -4.62
N PRO A 197 -10.12 0.76 -3.58
CA PRO A 197 -11.49 0.28 -3.69
C PRO A 197 -12.24 1.07 -4.75
N ARG A 198 -13.10 0.38 -5.51
CA ARG A 198 -14.00 1.01 -6.48
C ARG A 198 -15.09 1.74 -5.72
N LEU A 199 -14.93 3.04 -5.56
CA LEU A 199 -15.93 3.89 -4.90
C LEU A 199 -17.15 4.17 -5.79
N TRP A 200 -17.07 3.85 -7.08
CA TRP A 200 -18.13 4.06 -8.06
C TRP A 200 -18.03 3.06 -9.22
N GLY A 201 -19.16 2.69 -9.82
CA GLY A 201 -19.24 1.79 -10.97
C GLY A 201 -19.70 0.37 -10.64
N ARG A 202 -19.97 -0.45 -11.67
CA ARG A 202 -20.36 -1.86 -11.49
C ARG A 202 -19.12 -2.75 -11.38
N VAL A 203 -19.24 -3.81 -10.60
CA VAL A 203 -18.20 -4.84 -10.50
C VAL A 203 -18.19 -5.65 -11.80
N GLU A 204 -17.02 -5.79 -12.40
CA GLU A 204 -16.78 -6.58 -13.61
C GLU A 204 -15.76 -7.67 -13.28
N ALA A 205 -16.05 -8.92 -13.60
CA ALA A 205 -15.08 -10.02 -13.51
C ALA A 205 -14.62 -10.32 -14.93
N GLY A 206 -13.31 -10.26 -15.13
CA GLY A 206 -12.69 -10.86 -16.30
C GLY A 206 -12.74 -12.37 -16.13
N VAL A 207 -13.69 -13.05 -16.77
CA VAL A 207 -13.66 -14.51 -16.86
C VAL A 207 -12.69 -14.87 -17.99
N PRO A 208 -11.62 -15.64 -17.73
CA PRO A 208 -10.79 -16.16 -18.81
C PRO A 208 -11.65 -17.14 -19.62
N LEU A 209 -11.94 -16.85 -20.89
CA LEU A 209 -12.46 -17.90 -21.77
C LEU A 209 -11.41 -19.01 -21.87
N GLY A 210 -11.89 -20.25 -21.80
CA GLY A 210 -11.09 -21.47 -21.84
C GLY A 210 -10.16 -21.58 -23.06
N PRO A 211 -9.39 -22.68 -23.14
CA PRO A 211 -8.27 -22.81 -24.07
C PRO A 211 -8.69 -22.54 -25.52
N PRO A 212 -7.81 -21.94 -26.34
CA PRO A 212 -8.18 -21.45 -27.66
C PRO A 212 -8.83 -22.56 -28.47
N LEU A 213 -10.08 -22.35 -28.90
CA LEU A 213 -10.68 -23.17 -29.94
C LEU A 213 -9.79 -23.01 -31.17
N ALA A 214 -9.11 -24.10 -31.52
CA ALA A 214 -8.24 -24.21 -32.67
C ALA A 214 -8.97 -23.72 -33.93
N LYS A 215 -8.61 -22.53 -34.41
CA LYS A 215 -9.06 -22.05 -35.71
C LYS A 215 -7.96 -21.28 -36.41
N GLY A 216 -7.39 -21.93 -37.43
CA GLY A 216 -6.68 -21.31 -38.53
C GLY A 216 -5.25 -20.88 -38.21
N LYS A 217 -4.30 -21.42 -38.97
CA LYS A 217 -2.91 -21.00 -39.02
C LYS A 217 -2.79 -19.48 -39.21
N GLU A 218 -1.73 -18.92 -38.63
CA GLU A 218 -1.16 -17.57 -38.85
C GLU A 218 -1.62 -16.46 -37.88
N ASP A 219 -1.23 -16.54 -36.60
CA ASP A 219 -0.81 -15.36 -35.82
C ASP A 219 -0.05 -15.79 -34.54
N PRO A 220 1.16 -15.25 -34.23
CA PRO A 220 1.95 -15.70 -33.07
C PRO A 220 1.58 -15.01 -31.74
N ASP A 221 0.73 -13.98 -31.74
CA ASP A 221 0.48 -13.13 -30.56
C ASP A 221 -0.94 -13.31 -30.01
N GLY A 222 -1.26 -14.52 -29.56
CA GLY A 222 -2.50 -14.80 -28.85
C GLY A 222 -2.47 -14.23 -27.43
N TYR A 223 -2.77 -12.94 -27.28
CA TYR A 223 -3.12 -12.38 -25.96
C TYR A 223 -4.41 -13.06 -25.46
N PRO A 224 -4.49 -13.47 -24.17
CA PRO A 224 -5.73 -14.01 -23.62
C PRO A 224 -6.84 -12.95 -23.77
N VAL A 225 -7.88 -13.30 -24.51
CA VAL A 225 -9.07 -12.47 -24.69
C VAL A 225 -9.91 -12.61 -23.43
N TYR A 226 -9.95 -11.55 -22.62
CA TYR A 226 -10.85 -11.46 -21.47
C TYR A 226 -12.20 -10.93 -21.97
N GLU A 227 -13.26 -11.71 -21.80
CA GLU A 227 -14.62 -11.21 -22.00
C GLU A 227 -15.09 -10.61 -20.66
N HIS A 228 -15.23 -9.29 -20.62
CA HIS A 228 -15.75 -8.58 -19.44
C HIS A 228 -17.27 -8.81 -19.34
N SER A 229 -17.67 -9.93 -18.77
CA SER A 229 -19.08 -10.17 -18.46
C SER A 229 -19.51 -9.26 -17.30
N GLN A 230 -20.48 -8.37 -17.55
CA GLN A 230 -21.06 -7.55 -16.48
C GLN A 230 -21.72 -8.48 -15.46
N LEU A 231 -21.17 -8.57 -14.24
CA LEU A 231 -21.84 -9.34 -13.19
C LEU A 231 -23.19 -8.72 -12.86
N GLY A 232 -24.14 -9.58 -12.48
CA GLY A 232 -25.46 -9.15 -12.04
C GLY A 232 -25.36 -8.10 -10.93
N ILE A 233 -26.30 -7.15 -10.89
CA ILE A 233 -26.34 -6.04 -9.93
C ILE A 233 -26.14 -6.49 -8.48
N SER A 234 -26.56 -7.72 -8.14
CA SER A 234 -26.35 -8.35 -6.83
C SER A 234 -24.88 -8.39 -6.40
N TRP A 235 -23.92 -8.52 -7.32
CA TRP A 235 -22.48 -8.53 -7.02
C TRP A 235 -21.96 -7.15 -6.65
N SER A 236 -22.44 -6.10 -7.34
CA SER A 236 -22.16 -4.72 -6.94
C SER A 236 -22.76 -4.40 -5.57
N ILE A 237 -24.01 -4.83 -5.31
CA ILE A 237 -24.64 -4.64 -3.99
C ILE A 237 -23.84 -5.34 -2.90
N ALA A 238 -23.44 -6.60 -3.13
CA ALA A 238 -22.59 -7.34 -2.19
C ALA A 238 -21.25 -6.63 -1.95
N TYR A 239 -20.58 -6.17 -3.01
CA TYR A 239 -19.32 -5.43 -2.90
C TYR A 239 -19.45 -4.16 -2.04
N TYR A 240 -20.46 -3.32 -2.31
CA TYR A 240 -20.69 -2.11 -1.51
C TYR A 240 -21.09 -2.42 -0.06
N THR A 241 -21.80 -3.53 0.16
CA THR A 241 -22.11 -4.01 1.52
C THR A 241 -20.81 -4.40 2.24
N PHE A 242 -19.91 -5.14 1.60
CA PHE A 242 -18.61 -5.50 2.16
C PHE A 242 -17.70 -4.29 2.40
N LEU A 243 -17.77 -3.24 1.56
CA LEU A 243 -17.06 -1.99 1.83
C LEU A 243 -17.54 -1.32 3.11
N VAL A 244 -18.86 -1.19 3.30
CA VAL A 244 -19.44 -0.56 4.51
C VAL A 244 -19.16 -1.40 5.75
N VAL A 245 -19.41 -2.71 5.68
CA VAL A 245 -19.15 -3.63 6.79
C VAL A 245 -17.66 -3.66 7.13
N GLY A 246 -16.78 -3.66 6.12
CA GLY A 246 -15.33 -3.58 6.30
C GLY A 246 -14.89 -2.30 7.00
N ALA A 247 -15.45 -1.15 6.61
CA ALA A 247 -15.15 0.13 7.25
C ALA A 247 -15.63 0.20 8.72
N ILE A 248 -16.85 -0.30 9.01
CA ILE A 248 -17.38 -0.36 10.39
C ILE A 248 -16.52 -1.31 11.23
N SER A 249 -16.21 -2.50 10.70
CA SER A 249 -15.40 -3.50 11.39
C SER A 249 -13.99 -2.98 11.63
N PHE A 250 -13.40 -2.26 10.67
CA PHE A 250 -12.12 -1.59 10.82
C PHE A 250 -12.17 -0.56 11.95
N TYR A 251 -13.20 0.29 12.00
CA TYR A 251 -13.37 1.27 13.06
C TYR A 251 -13.45 0.62 14.45
N CYS A 252 -14.22 -0.45 14.58
CA CYS A 252 -14.33 -1.20 15.85
C CYS A 252 -13.04 -1.93 16.22
N ALA A 253 -12.30 -2.45 15.24
CA ALA A 253 -11.10 -3.24 15.45
C ALA A 253 -9.80 -2.41 15.51
N LEU A 254 -9.85 -1.12 15.14
CA LEU A 254 -8.70 -0.23 15.04
C LEU A 254 -7.89 -0.18 16.34
N TRP A 255 -8.54 0.04 17.47
CA TRP A 255 -7.87 0.12 18.77
C TRP A 255 -7.48 -1.26 19.33
N PRO A 256 -8.37 -2.27 19.34
CA PRO A 256 -8.03 -3.60 19.87
C PRO A 256 -6.91 -4.31 19.11
N LEU A 257 -6.90 -4.24 17.76
CA LEU A 257 -5.89 -4.94 16.95
C LEU A 257 -4.53 -4.23 16.95
N THR A 258 -4.51 -2.93 17.19
CA THR A 258 -3.23 -2.18 17.29
C THR A 258 -2.69 -2.12 18.72
N ASP A 259 -3.37 -2.73 19.69
CA ASP A 259 -2.85 -2.78 21.05
C ASP A 259 -1.63 -3.70 21.16
N SER A 260 -0.51 -3.12 21.58
CA SER A 260 0.78 -3.79 21.70
C SER A 260 1.54 -3.26 22.91
N PRO A 261 2.24 -4.14 23.65
CA PRO A 261 3.18 -3.72 24.69
C PRO A 261 4.40 -2.96 24.15
N ASN A 262 4.60 -2.98 22.81
CA ASN A 262 5.71 -2.33 22.12
C ASN A 262 5.35 -0.95 21.57
N ALA A 263 4.19 -0.40 21.93
CA ALA A 263 3.78 0.94 21.53
C ALA A 263 4.86 1.98 21.88
N LEU A 264 5.18 2.85 20.91
CA LEU A 264 6.19 3.90 21.07
C LEU A 264 5.67 5.09 21.87
N ASP A 265 4.35 5.33 21.80
CA ASP A 265 3.69 6.36 22.60
C ASP A 265 2.21 6.00 22.81
N ASN A 266 1.62 6.58 23.86
CA ASN A 266 0.21 6.42 24.18
C ASN A 266 -0.58 7.65 23.71
N PHE A 267 -1.71 7.40 23.07
CA PHE A 267 -2.63 8.45 22.62
C PHE A 267 -3.50 9.02 23.77
N ALA A 268 -3.33 8.53 25.00
CA ALA A 268 -3.94 9.13 26.18
C ALA A 268 -3.25 10.47 26.48
N ALA A 269 -4.04 11.53 26.65
CA ALA A 269 -3.52 12.85 27.01
C ALA A 269 -2.72 12.75 28.33
N LYS A 270 -1.49 13.27 28.32
CA LYS A 270 -0.74 13.60 29.53
C LYS A 270 -1.28 14.90 30.13
#